data_AF-A0A417L072-F1
#
_entry.id   AF-A0A417L072-F1
#
_cell.length_a   1.000
_cell.length_b   1.000
_cell.length_c   1.000
_cell.angle_alpha   90.00
_cell.angle_beta   90.00
_cell.angle_gamma   90.00
#
_symmetry.space_group_name_H-M   'P 1'
#
loop_
_entity.id
_entity.type
_entity.pdbx_description
1 polymer ?
#
loop_
_entity_poly.entity_id
_entity_poly.type
_entity_poly.pdbx_seq_one_letter_code
_entity_poly.pdbx_strand_id
1 'polypeptide(L)' 'MSVADIARTVGYEDSQYFFRVFKKATGQTPLQYRQQHRKQE' A
#
# COMPACT_ATOMS: atom_id res chain seq x y z
N MET A 1 8.99 -6.96 -1.75
CA MET A 1 8.83 -5.60 -1.18
C MET A 1 7.70 -5.62 -0.16
N SER A 2 7.97 -5.20 1.08
CA SER A 2 6.95 -5.11 2.13
C SER A 2 6.15 -3.80 2.02
N VAL A 3 5.01 -3.71 2.72
CA VAL A 3 4.22 -2.47 2.78
C VAL A 3 5.01 -1.33 3.45
N ALA A 4 5.87 -1.66 4.42
CA ALA A 4 6.74 -0.70 5.07
C ALA A 4 7.85 -0.17 4.14
N ASP A 5 8.37 -1.02 3.25
CA ASP A 5 9.34 -0.56 2.23
C ASP A 5 8.66 0.37 1.23
N ILE A 6 7.45 0.03 0.77
CA ILE A 6 6.66 0.88 -0.12
C ILE A 6 6.42 2.23 0.54
N ALA A 7 5.96 2.24 1.79
CA ALA A 7 5.73 3.47 2.56
C ALA A 7 6.98 4.36 2.57
N ARG A 8 8.15 3.79 2.89
CA ARG A 8 9.42 4.54 2.89
C ARG A 8 9.81 5.09 1.53
N THR A 9 9.61 4.30 0.46
CA THR A 9 9.95 4.76 -0.91
C THR A 9 9.08 5.90 -1.41
N VAL A 10 7.86 6.05 -0.89
CA VAL A 10 6.97 7.16 -1.25
C VAL A 10 7.02 8.32 -0.23
N GLY A 11 7.94 8.27 0.74
CA GLY A 11 8.17 9.35 1.71
C GLY A 11 7.38 9.25 3.02
N TYR A 12 6.75 8.12 3.32
CA TYR A 12 6.14 7.88 4.64
C TYR A 12 7.12 7.17 5.58
N GLU A 13 7.42 7.79 6.72
CA GLU A 13 8.18 7.15 7.81
C GLU A 13 7.34 6.08 8.53
N ASP A 14 6.04 6.34 8.72
CA ASP A 14 5.13 5.41 9.39
C ASP A 14 4.30 4.59 8.39
N SER A 15 4.58 3.28 8.34
CA SER A 15 3.84 2.30 7.55
C SER A 15 2.36 2.16 7.95
N GLN A 16 2.00 2.39 9.22
CA GLN A 16 0.62 2.39 9.70
C GLN A 16 -0.14 3.62 9.20
N TYR A 17 0.52 4.78 9.18
CA TYR A 17 -0.04 5.99 8.58
C TYR A 17 -0.25 5.81 7.07
N PHE A 18 0.76 5.31 6.35
CA PHE A 18 0.62 4.95 4.93
C PHE A 18 -0.56 4.00 4.71
N PHE A 19 -0.69 2.94 5.51
CA PHE A 19 -1.80 2.00 5.38
C PHE A 19 -3.17 2.66 5.51
N ARG A 20 -3.35 3.53 6.52
CA ARG A 20 -4.61 4.26 6.74
C ARG A 20 -4.93 5.20 5.59
N VAL A 21 -3.94 5.97 5.13
CA VAL A 21 -4.11 6.90 4.00
C VAL A 21 -4.39 6.14 2.71
N PHE A 22 -3.61 5.10 2.42
CA PHE A 22 -3.75 4.26 1.22
C PHE A 22 -5.14 3.63 1.16
N LYS A 23 -5.61 3.04 2.28
CA LYS A 23 -6.94 2.45 2.35
C LYS A 23 -8.05 3.48 2.20
N LYS A 24 -7.88 4.70 2.76
CA LYS A 24 -8.84 5.79 2.59
C LYS A 24 -8.88 6.30 1.13
N ALA A 25 -7.74 6.35 0.45
CA ALA A 25 -7.62 6.84 -0.91
C ALA A 25 -8.09 5.83 -1.97
N THR A 26 -7.76 4.54 -1.80
CA THR A 26 -8.04 3.49 -2.78
C THR A 26 -9.26 2.63 -2.44
N GLY A 27 -9.77 2.72 -1.21
CA GLY A 27 -10.81 1.84 -0.68
C GLY A 27 -10.33 0.42 -0.34
N GLN A 28 -9.05 0.11 -0.58
CA GLN A 28 -8.50 -1.25 -0.43
C GLN A 28 -7.22 -1.26 0.41
N THR A 29 -6.88 -2.41 0.99
CA THR A 29 -5.57 -2.57 1.62
C THR A 29 -4.46 -2.65 0.57
N PRO A 30 -3.22 -2.20 0.85
CA PRO A 30 -2.09 -2.34 -0.07
C PRO A 30 -1.86 -3.78 -0.55
N LEU A 31 -2.14 -4.77 0.30
CA LEU A 31 -2.04 -6.18 -0.06
C LEU A 31 -3.12 -6.60 -1.07
N GLN A 32 -4.38 -6.20 -0.84
CA GLN A 32 -5.48 -6.46 -1.78
C GLN A 32 -5.23 -5.78 -3.12
N TYR A 33 -4.82 -4.52 -3.10
CA TYR A 33 -4.46 -3.78 -4.31
C TYR A 33 -3.36 -4.53 -5.10
N ARG A 34 -2.30 -4.96 -4.42
CA ARG A 34 -1.23 -5.75 -5.06
C ARG A 34 -1.72 -7.07 -5.62
N GLN A 35 -2.64 -7.76 -4.95
CA GLN A 35 -3.21 -9.02 -5.44
C GLN A 35 -4.12 -8.83 -6.65
N GLN A 36 -4.92 -7.75 -6.68
CA GLN A 36 -5.77 -7.42 -7.83
C GLN A 36 -4.94 -7.07 -9.06
N HIS A 37 -3.93 -6.22 -8.91
CA HIS A 37 -3.06 -5.82 -10.01
C HIS A 37 -2.12 -6.93 -10.50
N ARG A 38 -1.83 -7.93 -9.67
CA ARG A 38 -1.04 -9.12 -10.08
C ARG A 38 -1.84 -10.13 -10.91
N LYS A 39 -3.17 -10.02 -10.98
CA LYS A 39 -4.03 -10.89 -11.80
C LYS A 39 -4.30 -10.34 -13.20
N GLN A 40 -3.68 -9.23 -13.58
CA GLN A 40 -3.80 -8.63 -14.91
C GLN A 40 -2.59 -8.87 -15.82
N GLU A 41 -1.68 -9.78 -15.43
CA GLU A 41 -0.66 -10.39 -16.29
C GLU A 41 -1.15 -11.75 -16.79
#